data_AF-A0AA96SC74-F1
#
_entry.id   AF-A0AA96SC74-F1
#
_cell.length_a   1.000
_cell.length_b   1.000
_cell.length_c   1.000
_cell.angle_alpha   90.00
_cell.angle_beta   90.00
_cell.angle_gamma   90.00
#
_symmetry.space_group_name_H-M   'P 1'
#
loop_
_entity.id
_entity.type
_entity.pdbx_description
1 polymer ?
#
loop_
_entity_poly.entity_id
_entity_poly.type
_entity_poly.pdbx_seq_one_letter_code
_entity_poly.pdbx_strand_id
1 'polypeptide(L)'
;MLKELLSKFSQKSKPKEIIKETVVLAPQKIFLFQPDSRELESVINSSYPDGKAPGYVYFVQEHLNGSFKIGKTKHIDQRMNLFSVKLPFENELIFLIKSGNHHQTEVAFHKHFAHKRLEGEWFALTREDITWIKEKNYTEDINMTIHNQLGAERTQKNETVALSLTEKQLEYAKSMIKRLDQEYELMVDYSSLTKKDLDRLIVYFRYKNVGALNSLVKNGVLKVK
;
A
#
# COMPACT_ATOMS: atom_id res chain seq x y z
N MET A 1 -11.71 -12.60 -82.42
CA MET A 1 -10.83 -11.67 -81.68
C MET A 1 -11.59 -10.35 -81.59
N LEU A 2 -12.36 -10.17 -80.53
CA LEU A 2 -12.00 -9.43 -79.31
C LEU A 2 -11.64 -7.96 -79.59
N LYS A 3 -12.44 -7.07 -78.96
CA LYS A 3 -12.05 -5.78 -78.36
C LYS A 3 -11.90 -4.56 -79.31
N GLU A 4 -12.47 -3.37 -79.11
CA GLU A 4 -13.35 -2.75 -78.10
C GLU A 4 -14.11 -1.61 -78.82
N LEU A 5 -15.44 -1.59 -78.92
CA LEU A 5 -16.43 -1.07 -77.98
C LEU A 5 -16.05 0.20 -77.17
N LEU A 6 -16.74 1.29 -77.56
CA LEU A 6 -17.25 2.40 -76.74
C LEU A 6 -16.30 3.54 -76.37
N SER A 7 -16.20 4.48 -77.30
CA SER A 7 -16.18 5.90 -76.97
C SER A 7 -17.56 6.33 -76.45
N LYS A 8 -17.64 6.73 -75.17
CA LYS A 8 -18.50 7.80 -74.60
C LYS A 8 -18.44 7.76 -73.07
N PHE A 9 -18.53 8.95 -72.48
CA PHE A 9 -18.38 9.31 -71.05
C PHE A 9 -16.90 9.34 -70.61
N SER A 10 -16.40 10.41 -69.97
CA SER A 10 -17.00 11.04 -68.80
C SER A 10 -16.48 12.47 -68.59
N GLN A 11 -17.29 13.24 -67.87
CA GLN A 11 -17.17 14.66 -67.54
C GLN A 11 -15.88 14.99 -66.77
N LYS A 12 -15.42 16.23 -66.93
CA LYS A 12 -14.36 16.87 -66.12
C LYS A 12 -14.69 16.71 -64.63
N SER A 13 -13.93 15.90 -63.91
CA SER A 13 -13.93 15.86 -62.45
C SER A 13 -13.02 16.97 -61.90
N LYS A 14 -13.55 17.79 -60.98
CA LYS A 14 -12.77 18.73 -60.18
C LYS A 14 -11.72 17.97 -59.35
N PRO A 15 -10.56 18.58 -59.04
CA PRO A 15 -9.58 17.94 -58.16
C PRO A 15 -10.21 17.70 -56.79
N LYS A 16 -10.17 16.44 -56.32
CA LYS A 16 -10.57 16.06 -54.96
C LYS A 16 -9.65 16.77 -53.97
N GLU A 17 -10.21 17.61 -53.12
CA GLU A 17 -9.53 18.07 -51.90
C GLU A 17 -9.10 16.85 -51.10
N ILE A 18 -7.79 16.75 -50.87
CA ILE A 18 -7.22 15.79 -49.91
C ILE A 18 -7.64 16.31 -48.54
N ILE A 19 -8.74 15.78 -48.01
CA ILE A 19 -9.08 15.93 -46.60
C ILE A 19 -7.94 15.25 -45.85
N LYS A 20 -7.02 16.05 -45.31
CA LYS A 20 -6.09 15.59 -44.28
C LYS A 20 -6.96 15.32 -43.06
N GLU A 21 -7.49 14.09 -42.95
CA GLU A 21 -8.02 13.58 -41.69
C GLU A 21 -6.87 13.64 -40.69
N THR A 22 -6.82 14.76 -39.98
CA THR A 22 -5.96 14.91 -38.84
C THR A 22 -6.61 14.02 -37.79
N VAL A 23 -6.11 12.79 -37.66
CA VAL A 23 -6.52 11.89 -36.59
C VAL A 23 -6.11 12.57 -35.30
N VAL A 24 -7.05 13.31 -34.70
CA VAL A 24 -6.91 13.84 -33.36
C VAL A 24 -7.04 12.63 -32.44
N LEU A 25 -5.91 12.00 -32.12
CA LEU A 25 -5.82 11.05 -31.02
C LEU A 25 -6.04 11.84 -29.73
N ALA A 26 -7.30 12.11 -29.40
CA ALA A 26 -7.64 12.50 -28.05
C ALA A 26 -7.30 11.29 -27.16
N PRO A 27 -6.44 11.43 -26.13
CA PRO A 27 -6.22 10.35 -25.19
C PRO A 27 -7.57 10.01 -24.56
N GLN A 28 -8.08 8.82 -24.87
CA GLN A 28 -9.31 8.34 -24.25
C GLN A 28 -9.00 8.20 -22.75
N LYS A 29 -9.69 8.99 -21.93
CA LYS A 29 -9.61 8.86 -20.47
C LYS A 29 -10.27 7.53 -20.11
N ILE A 30 -9.49 6.53 -19.71
CA ILE A 30 -10.02 5.20 -19.37
C ILE A 30 -9.83 5.00 -17.86
N PHE A 31 -10.92 5.18 -17.12
CA PHE A 31 -11.03 4.58 -15.79
C PHE A 31 -11.45 3.13 -15.96
N LEU A 32 -10.64 2.19 -15.47
CA LEU A 32 -10.96 0.77 -15.56
C LEU A 32 -12.03 0.36 -14.53
N PHE A 33 -12.19 1.16 -13.49
CA PHE A 33 -13.14 0.95 -12.40
C PHE A 33 -13.85 2.25 -12.07
N GLN A 34 -15.14 2.15 -11.74
CA GLN A 34 -15.93 3.28 -11.25
C GLN A 34 -16.07 3.20 -9.73
N PRO A 35 -16.10 4.35 -9.04
CA PRO A 35 -16.41 4.42 -7.62
C PRO A 35 -17.86 4.00 -7.36
N ASP A 36 -18.09 3.24 -6.28
CA ASP A 36 -19.45 3.03 -5.76
C ASP A 36 -19.73 4.09 -4.68
N SER A 37 -20.42 5.15 -5.06
CA SER A 37 -20.73 6.27 -4.16
C SER A 37 -21.47 5.82 -2.89
N ARG A 38 -22.33 4.81 -2.98
CA ARG A 38 -23.10 4.32 -1.81
C ARG A 38 -22.21 3.57 -0.84
N GLU A 39 -21.29 2.76 -1.37
CA GLU A 39 -20.30 2.06 -0.54
C GLU A 39 -19.36 3.06 0.16
N LEU A 40 -18.87 4.05 -0.58
CA LEU A 40 -18.03 5.11 -0.01
C LEU A 40 -18.75 5.86 1.10
N GLU A 41 -19.99 6.32 0.87
CA GLU A 41 -20.79 6.99 1.88
C GLU A 41 -21.06 6.10 3.10
N SER A 42 -21.36 4.82 2.89
CA SER A 42 -21.53 3.84 3.96
C SER A 42 -20.27 3.71 4.83
N VAL A 43 -19.10 3.62 4.21
CA VAL A 43 -17.81 3.60 4.93
C VAL A 43 -17.54 4.93 5.63
N ILE A 44 -17.86 6.07 5.03
CA ILE A 44 -17.66 7.40 5.64
C ILE A 44 -18.54 7.57 6.88
N ASN A 45 -19.78 7.07 6.85
CA ASN A 45 -20.76 7.26 7.92
C ASN A 45 -20.73 6.17 9.02
N SER A 46 -20.02 5.07 8.81
CA SER A 46 -19.89 4.01 9.83
C SER A 46 -19.09 4.45 11.07
N SER A 47 -19.08 3.68 12.15
CA SER A 47 -18.17 3.93 13.27
C SER A 47 -16.72 3.56 12.89
N TYR A 48 -15.74 4.25 13.47
CA TYR A 48 -14.34 3.80 13.35
C TYR A 48 -14.16 2.48 14.12
N PRO A 49 -13.37 1.54 13.59
CA PRO A 49 -12.84 0.47 14.40
C PRO A 49 -11.96 1.03 15.52
N ASP A 50 -11.95 0.37 16.67
CA ASP A 50 -11.06 0.74 17.77
C ASP A 50 -9.60 0.67 17.33
N GLY A 51 -8.78 1.60 17.81
CA GLY A 51 -7.35 1.53 17.54
C GLY A 51 -6.56 2.77 17.91
N LYS A 52 -5.23 2.64 17.86
CA LYS A 52 -4.28 3.66 18.31
C LYS A 52 -4.20 4.87 17.39
N ALA A 53 -4.56 4.70 16.13
CA ALA A 53 -4.52 5.76 15.13
C ALA A 53 -5.67 5.57 14.14
N PRO A 54 -6.92 5.89 14.54
CA PRO A 54 -8.06 5.80 13.65
C PRO A 54 -7.87 6.68 12.42
N GLY A 55 -8.35 6.21 11.27
CA GLY A 55 -8.26 6.93 10.01
C GLY A 55 -8.74 6.08 8.85
N TYR A 56 -8.31 6.46 7.66
CA TYR A 56 -8.68 5.85 6.41
C TYR A 56 -7.46 5.38 5.63
N VAL A 57 -7.63 4.28 4.90
CA VAL A 57 -6.76 3.88 3.79
C VAL A 57 -7.59 3.96 2.51
N TYR A 58 -7.08 4.62 1.48
CA TYR A 58 -7.78 4.87 0.23
C TYR A 58 -7.03 4.27 -0.97
N PHE A 59 -7.81 3.94 -2.00
CA PHE A 59 -7.33 3.45 -3.29
C PHE A 59 -7.84 4.38 -4.37
N VAL A 60 -6.93 5.00 -5.09
CA VAL A 60 -7.23 5.98 -6.13
C VAL A 60 -6.68 5.49 -7.45
N GLN A 61 -7.48 5.52 -8.50
CA GLN A 61 -7.05 5.18 -9.86
C GLN A 61 -6.75 6.44 -10.67
N GLU A 62 -5.61 6.47 -11.37
CA GLU A 62 -5.37 7.46 -12.43
C GLU A 62 -5.93 6.98 -13.79
N HIS A 63 -6.34 7.92 -14.64
CA HIS A 63 -6.96 7.61 -15.94
C HIS A 63 -5.98 7.32 -17.09
N LEU A 64 -4.67 7.60 -16.92
CA LEU A 64 -3.68 7.45 -17.99
C LEU A 64 -3.26 5.99 -18.17
N ASN A 65 -2.79 5.36 -17.09
CA ASN A 65 -2.31 3.99 -17.12
C ASN A 65 -3.19 3.03 -16.30
N GLY A 66 -4.27 3.53 -15.70
CA GLY A 66 -5.14 2.75 -14.81
C GLY A 66 -4.46 2.33 -13.51
N SER A 67 -3.29 2.90 -13.18
CA SER A 67 -2.53 2.55 -11.98
C SER A 67 -3.20 3.07 -10.71
N PHE A 68 -2.94 2.40 -9.60
CA PHE A 68 -3.58 2.69 -8.32
C PHE A 68 -2.60 3.26 -7.32
N LYS A 69 -2.96 4.37 -6.69
CA LYS A 69 -2.30 4.88 -5.49
C LYS A 69 -2.98 4.32 -4.25
N ILE A 70 -2.19 3.74 -3.35
CA ILE A 70 -2.64 3.32 -2.02
C ILE A 70 -2.09 4.30 -1.00
N GLY A 71 -2.96 5.07 -0.35
CA GLY A 71 -2.57 6.08 0.62
C GLY A 71 -3.47 6.09 1.85
N LYS A 72 -3.23 7.05 2.75
CA LYS A 72 -3.95 7.14 4.02
C LYS A 72 -4.22 8.57 4.45
N THR A 73 -5.30 8.78 5.20
CA THR A 73 -5.68 10.08 5.76
C THR A 73 -6.42 9.93 7.08
N LYS A 74 -6.38 10.92 7.97
CA LYS A 74 -7.23 10.98 9.16
C LYS A 74 -8.61 11.54 8.85
N HIS A 75 -8.69 12.41 7.86
CA HIS A 75 -9.90 13.13 7.49
C HIS A 75 -10.23 12.81 6.04
N ILE A 76 -11.45 12.32 5.81
CA ILE A 76 -12.09 12.27 4.51
C ILE A 76 -13.13 13.39 4.57
N ASP A 77 -12.95 14.48 3.84
CA ASP A 77 -14.05 15.43 3.70
C ASP A 77 -15.12 14.83 2.74
N GLN A 78 -16.41 15.13 2.96
CA GLN A 78 -17.48 14.64 2.07
C GLN A 78 -17.34 15.18 0.64
N ARG A 79 -16.43 16.14 0.43
CA ARG A 79 -16.11 16.76 -0.85
C ARG A 79 -14.80 16.25 -1.44
N MET A 80 -14.26 15.09 -1.03
CA MET A 80 -12.91 14.63 -1.37
C MET A 80 -12.71 14.38 -2.88
N ASN A 81 -12.63 15.46 -3.64
CA ASN A 81 -11.52 15.78 -4.52
C ASN A 81 -10.22 15.85 -3.67
N LEU A 82 -9.78 14.72 -3.11
CA LEU A 82 -8.48 14.56 -2.39
C LEU A 82 -7.26 15.04 -3.22
N PHE A 83 -7.48 15.34 -4.49
CA PHE A 83 -6.52 15.82 -5.47
C PHE A 83 -6.91 17.19 -6.05
N SER A 84 -7.53 18.05 -5.23
CA SER A 84 -7.70 19.48 -5.56
C SER A 84 -6.36 20.24 -5.65
N VAL A 85 -5.26 19.62 -5.19
CA VAL A 85 -3.94 19.94 -5.72
C VAL A 85 -3.91 19.33 -7.12
N LYS A 86 -4.09 20.15 -8.16
CA LYS A 86 -4.00 19.77 -9.57
C LYS A 86 -2.84 18.79 -9.80
N LEU A 87 -3.09 17.49 -9.66
CA LEU A 87 -2.23 16.52 -10.29
C LEU A 87 -2.38 16.78 -11.79
N PRO A 88 -1.31 16.61 -12.59
CA PRO A 88 -1.41 16.84 -14.03
C PRO A 88 -2.41 15.90 -14.72
N PHE A 89 -3.00 14.96 -13.96
CA PHE A 89 -3.96 13.97 -14.40
C PHE A 89 -5.13 13.83 -13.40
N GLU A 90 -6.33 13.66 -13.95
CA GLU A 90 -7.56 13.32 -13.22
C GLU A 90 -7.46 11.93 -12.58
N ASN A 91 -8.13 11.75 -11.44
CA ASN A 91 -8.10 10.52 -10.66
C ASN A 91 -9.44 10.29 -9.94
N GLU A 92 -9.75 9.03 -9.68
CA GLU A 92 -10.99 8.62 -9.03
C GLU A 92 -10.71 7.79 -7.78
N LEU A 93 -11.44 8.10 -6.70
CA LEU A 93 -11.35 7.39 -5.43
C LEU A 93 -12.19 6.10 -5.52
N ILE A 94 -11.54 4.99 -5.86
CA ILE A 94 -12.22 3.72 -6.17
C ILE A 94 -12.65 2.98 -4.89
N PHE A 95 -11.84 3.05 -3.83
CA PHE A 95 -12.12 2.29 -2.61
C PHE A 95 -11.62 2.99 -1.35
N LEU A 96 -12.33 2.81 -0.25
CA LEU A 96 -12.04 3.43 1.04
C LEU A 96 -12.23 2.43 2.18
N ILE A 97 -11.27 2.40 3.10
CA ILE A 97 -11.27 1.51 4.27
C ILE A 97 -11.10 2.36 5.52
N LYS A 98 -12.02 2.25 6.48
CA LYS A 98 -11.78 2.74 7.85
C LYS A 98 -10.91 1.75 8.61
N SER A 99 -9.91 2.27 9.30
CA SER A 99 -8.96 1.49 10.07
C SER A 99 -8.74 2.12 11.44
N GLY A 100 -8.62 1.28 12.48
CA GLY A 100 -8.17 1.67 13.81
C GLY A 100 -6.67 2.00 13.85
N ASN A 101 -5.89 1.61 12.84
CA ASN A 101 -4.49 2.00 12.67
C ASN A 101 -4.13 2.20 11.20
N HIS A 102 -4.59 3.31 10.62
CA HIS A 102 -4.40 3.63 9.20
C HIS A 102 -2.93 3.61 8.74
N HIS A 103 -1.97 3.92 9.63
CA HIS A 103 -0.54 3.80 9.35
C HIS A 103 -0.11 2.35 9.09
N GLN A 104 -0.51 1.42 9.96
CA GLN A 104 -0.14 0.02 9.81
C GLN A 104 -0.93 -0.65 8.68
N THR A 105 -2.20 -0.27 8.51
CA THR A 105 -3.04 -0.80 7.42
C THR A 105 -2.48 -0.45 6.05
N GLU A 106 -2.07 0.80 5.82
CA GLU A 106 -1.45 1.20 4.56
C GLU A 106 -0.15 0.42 4.29
N VAL A 107 0.73 0.31 5.29
CA VAL A 107 1.96 -0.49 5.19
C VAL A 107 1.65 -1.97 4.88
N ALA A 108 0.60 -2.52 5.48
CA ALA A 108 0.19 -3.90 5.25
C ALA A 108 -0.30 -4.11 3.79
N PHE A 109 -1.09 -3.18 3.25
CA PHE A 109 -1.48 -3.22 1.84
C PHE A 109 -0.30 -3.03 0.89
N HIS A 110 0.62 -2.12 1.20
CA HIS A 110 1.85 -1.94 0.43
C HIS A 110 2.71 -3.22 0.40
N LYS A 111 2.81 -3.93 1.53
CA LYS A 111 3.52 -5.20 1.64
C LYS A 111 2.81 -6.29 0.83
N HIS A 112 1.48 -6.37 0.91
CA HIS A 112 0.68 -7.35 0.18
C HIS A 112 0.84 -7.19 -1.34
N PHE A 113 0.75 -5.96 -1.83
CA PHE A 113 0.89 -5.64 -3.26
C PHE A 113 2.32 -5.29 -3.69
N ALA A 114 3.35 -5.60 -2.88
CA ALA A 114 4.73 -5.23 -3.17
C ALA A 114 5.23 -5.73 -4.54
N HIS A 115 4.76 -6.91 -4.96
CA HIS A 115 5.09 -7.52 -6.26
C HIS A 115 4.43 -6.81 -7.46
N LYS A 116 3.44 -5.95 -7.22
CA LYS A 116 2.74 -5.11 -8.21
C LYS A 116 3.10 -3.63 -8.10
N ARG A 117 4.08 -3.29 -7.25
CA ARG A 117 4.50 -1.91 -7.04
C ARG A 117 5.22 -1.37 -8.28
N LEU A 118 4.78 -0.19 -8.72
CA LEU A 118 5.41 0.57 -9.80
C LEU A 118 6.48 1.48 -9.21
N GLU A 119 6.10 2.70 -8.81
CA GLU A 119 6.98 3.68 -8.17
C GLU A 119 6.32 4.32 -6.94
N GLY A 120 7.06 4.43 -5.85
CA GLY A 120 6.56 4.99 -4.60
C GLY A 120 5.33 4.24 -4.06
N GLU A 121 4.18 4.91 -4.08
CA GLU A 121 2.89 4.40 -3.57
C GLU A 121 1.94 3.96 -4.69
N TRP A 122 2.45 3.80 -5.92
CA TRP A 122 1.67 3.39 -7.09
C TRP A 122 1.82 1.89 -7.38
N PHE A 123 0.73 1.25 -7.80
CA PHE A 123 0.61 -0.18 -7.99
C PHE A 123 -0.20 -0.52 -9.26
N ALA A 124 0.20 -1.58 -9.96
CA ALA A 124 -0.53 -2.14 -11.08
C ALA A 124 -1.54 -3.20 -10.60
N LEU A 125 -2.67 -2.76 -10.04
CA LEU A 125 -3.72 -3.66 -9.54
C LEU A 125 -4.58 -4.19 -10.69
N THR A 126 -4.90 -5.48 -10.65
CA THR A 126 -5.75 -6.16 -11.62
C THR A 126 -7.22 -6.16 -11.18
N ARG A 127 -8.12 -6.61 -12.06
CA ARG A 127 -9.54 -6.78 -11.72
C ARG A 127 -9.74 -7.70 -10.52
N GLU A 128 -8.95 -8.76 -10.45
CA GLU A 128 -8.99 -9.75 -9.37
C GLU A 128 -8.57 -9.11 -8.04
N ASP A 129 -7.55 -8.23 -8.04
CA ASP A 129 -7.16 -7.48 -6.83
C ASP A 129 -8.29 -6.56 -6.36
N ILE A 130 -8.94 -5.85 -7.29
CA ILE A 130 -10.05 -4.97 -6.94
C ILE A 130 -11.23 -5.76 -6.40
N THR A 131 -11.57 -6.90 -7.00
CA THR A 131 -12.59 -7.81 -6.45
C THR A 131 -12.20 -8.30 -5.06
N TRP A 132 -10.96 -8.73 -4.87
CA TRP A 132 -10.43 -9.16 -3.57
C TRP A 132 -10.54 -8.05 -2.51
N ILE A 133 -10.27 -6.79 -2.90
CA ILE A 133 -10.42 -5.63 -2.02
C ILE A 133 -11.89 -5.40 -1.63
N LYS A 134 -12.80 -5.42 -2.62
CA LYS A 134 -14.24 -5.16 -2.44
C LYS A 134 -14.94 -6.25 -1.61
N GLU A 135 -14.56 -7.50 -1.82
CA GLU A 135 -15.06 -8.64 -1.05
C GLU A 135 -14.45 -8.72 0.36
N LYS A 136 -13.49 -7.84 0.69
CA LYS A 136 -12.79 -7.79 1.98
C LYS A 136 -12.09 -9.10 2.32
N ASN A 137 -11.55 -9.79 1.31
CA ASN A 137 -10.82 -11.06 1.46
C ASN A 137 -9.41 -10.87 2.04
N TYR A 138 -9.24 -9.87 2.91
CA TYR A 138 -7.96 -9.43 3.44
C TYR A 138 -7.23 -10.56 4.17
N THR A 139 -5.90 -10.55 4.08
CA THR A 139 -5.09 -11.44 4.90
C THR A 139 -5.25 -11.11 6.37
N GLU A 140 -4.94 -12.07 7.24
CA GLU A 140 -4.97 -11.87 8.69
C GLU A 140 -4.14 -10.65 9.13
N ASP A 141 -2.93 -10.50 8.56
CA ASP A 141 -2.05 -9.34 8.78
C ASP A 141 -2.78 -8.01 8.55
N ILE A 142 -3.59 -7.90 7.48
CA ILE A 142 -4.32 -6.67 7.13
C ILE A 142 -5.51 -6.49 8.08
N ASN A 143 -6.32 -7.54 8.30
CA ASN A 143 -7.49 -7.49 9.18
C ASN A 143 -7.11 -7.05 10.60
N MET A 144 -6.01 -7.56 11.14
CA MET A 144 -5.49 -7.19 12.46
C MET A 144 -5.21 -5.68 12.56
N THR A 145 -4.72 -5.05 11.49
CA THR A 145 -4.43 -3.61 11.47
C THR A 145 -5.69 -2.76 11.35
N ILE A 146 -6.74 -3.28 10.67
CA ILE A 146 -8.02 -2.59 10.48
C ILE A 146 -8.80 -2.55 11.79
N HIS A 147 -8.92 -3.69 12.48
CA HIS A 147 -9.78 -3.85 13.66
C HIS A 147 -9.04 -3.78 14.99
N ASN A 148 -7.72 -3.60 14.98
CA ASN A 148 -6.87 -3.58 16.16
C ASN A 148 -7.16 -4.74 17.15
N GLN A 149 -7.17 -5.98 16.67
CA GLN A 149 -7.10 -7.16 17.56
C GLN A 149 -5.73 -7.30 18.27
N LEU A 150 -4.82 -6.35 18.06
CA LEU A 150 -3.54 -6.25 18.77
C LEU A 150 -3.68 -5.66 20.19
N GLY A 151 -4.90 -5.31 20.64
CA GLY A 151 -5.14 -4.66 21.92
C GLY A 151 -5.88 -5.47 23.00
N ALA A 152 -6.66 -6.50 22.65
CA ALA A 152 -7.55 -7.17 23.62
C ALA A 152 -7.52 -8.71 23.60
N GLU A 153 -6.93 -9.36 22.58
CA GLU A 153 -6.92 -10.83 22.47
C GLU A 153 -5.52 -11.39 22.16
N ARG A 154 -4.51 -10.94 22.93
CA ARG A 154 -3.24 -11.68 23.06
C ARG A 154 -3.05 -12.32 24.43
N THR A 155 -4.10 -12.38 25.22
CA THR A 155 -4.13 -13.15 26.46
C THR A 155 -5.01 -14.37 26.18
N GLN A 156 -4.44 -15.56 26.33
CA GLN A 156 -5.10 -16.88 26.22
C GLN A 156 -5.33 -17.45 24.81
N LYS A 157 -4.25 -17.79 24.09
CA LYS A 157 -4.07 -19.03 23.29
C LYS A 157 -2.78 -18.94 22.46
N ASN A 158 -1.65 -19.16 23.13
CA ASN A 158 -0.37 -19.68 22.59
C ASN A 158 0.75 -19.46 23.63
N GLU A 159 0.48 -19.81 24.89
CA GLU A 159 1.37 -19.52 26.02
C GLU A 159 2.51 -20.54 26.21
N THR A 160 2.73 -21.48 25.29
CA THR A 160 3.74 -22.53 25.52
C THR A 160 4.78 -22.78 24.44
N VAL A 161 4.80 -22.11 23.27
CA VAL A 161 5.82 -22.42 22.23
C VAL A 161 6.46 -21.23 21.50
N ALA A 162 5.98 -19.98 21.61
CA ALA A 162 6.44 -18.88 20.74
C ALA A 162 7.14 -17.69 21.45
N LEU A 163 7.72 -17.89 22.63
CA LEU A 163 8.41 -16.82 23.38
C LEU A 163 9.92 -16.75 23.13
N SER A 164 10.55 -17.78 22.55
CA SER A 164 11.99 -17.80 22.27
C SER A 164 12.30 -17.47 20.80
N LEU A 165 13.37 -16.71 20.57
CA LEU A 165 13.94 -16.53 19.23
C LEU A 165 14.24 -17.90 18.60
N THR A 166 14.08 -18.02 17.28
CA THR A 166 14.64 -19.17 16.57
C THR A 166 16.17 -19.17 16.68
N GLU A 167 16.81 -20.31 16.52
CA GLU A 167 18.29 -20.42 16.62
C GLU A 167 19.01 -19.41 15.70
N LYS A 168 18.55 -19.26 14.46
CA LYS A 168 19.08 -18.27 13.50
C LYS A 168 18.88 -16.83 13.98
N GLN A 169 17.72 -16.53 14.58
CA GLN A 169 17.43 -15.21 15.13
C GLN A 169 18.30 -14.90 16.35
N LEU A 170 18.55 -15.90 17.19
CA LEU A 170 19.42 -15.80 18.36
C LEU A 170 20.87 -15.57 17.96
N GLU A 171 21.37 -16.32 16.98
CA GLU A 171 22.72 -16.14 16.42
C GLU A 171 22.89 -14.75 15.80
N TYR A 172 21.87 -14.28 15.08
CA TYR A 172 21.89 -12.94 14.51
C TYR A 172 21.89 -11.86 15.61
N ALA A 173 21.07 -12.01 16.65
CA ALA A 173 21.08 -11.12 17.82
C ALA A 173 22.46 -11.07 18.50
N LYS A 174 23.08 -12.24 18.73
CA LYS A 174 24.44 -12.36 19.28
C LYS A 174 25.45 -11.58 18.45
N SER A 175 25.40 -11.72 17.12
CA SER A 175 26.30 -11.01 16.20
C SER A 175 26.18 -9.49 16.31
N MET A 176 24.96 -8.98 16.53
CA MET A 176 24.68 -7.55 16.68
C MET A 176 25.11 -7.02 18.05
N ILE A 177 24.81 -7.74 19.13
CA ILE A 177 25.22 -7.36 20.49
C ILE A 177 26.75 -7.33 20.61
N LYS A 178 27.46 -8.30 20.01
CA LYS A 178 28.93 -8.32 19.97
C LYS A 178 29.52 -7.05 19.34
N ARG A 179 28.84 -6.44 18.37
CA ARG A 179 29.27 -5.19 17.73
C ARG A 179 29.04 -3.96 18.61
N LEU A 180 28.23 -4.07 19.66
CA LEU A 180 27.97 -3.00 20.64
C LEU A 180 28.85 -3.10 21.89
N ASP A 181 29.64 -4.16 22.02
CA ASP A 181 30.35 -4.51 23.26
C ASP A 181 31.41 -3.47 23.70
N GLN A 182 31.78 -2.52 22.84
CA GLN A 182 32.64 -1.41 23.25
C GLN A 182 31.92 -0.38 24.14
N GLU A 183 30.62 -0.20 23.94
CA GLU A 183 29.82 0.87 24.57
C GLU A 183 28.70 0.32 25.48
N TYR A 184 28.29 -0.93 25.25
CA TYR A 184 27.15 -1.54 25.93
C TYR A 184 27.49 -2.94 26.45
N GLU A 185 26.88 -3.30 27.57
CA GLU A 185 26.93 -4.61 28.18
C GLU A 185 25.53 -5.27 28.13
N LEU A 186 25.47 -6.56 27.83
CA LEU A 186 24.23 -7.34 27.86
C LEU A 186 23.92 -7.77 29.30
N MET A 187 22.75 -7.39 29.80
CA MET A 187 22.35 -7.63 31.20
C MET A 187 21.44 -8.87 31.38
N VAL A 188 21.08 -9.53 30.28
CA VAL A 188 20.16 -10.67 30.26
C VAL A 188 20.79 -11.85 29.54
N ASP A 189 20.34 -13.07 29.81
CA ASP A 189 20.81 -14.23 29.06
C ASP A 189 20.33 -14.15 27.60
N TYR A 190 21.15 -14.64 26.67
CA TYR A 190 20.80 -14.64 25.25
C TYR A 190 19.47 -15.37 24.97
N SER A 191 19.17 -16.46 25.67
CA SER A 191 17.91 -17.21 25.51
C SER A 191 16.68 -16.43 25.96
N SER A 192 16.85 -15.41 26.80
CA SER A 192 15.78 -14.54 27.28
C SER A 192 15.49 -13.35 26.34
N LEU A 193 16.28 -13.17 25.29
CA LEU A 193 16.04 -12.13 24.29
C LEU A 193 14.71 -12.36 23.58
N THR A 194 13.90 -11.32 23.53
CA THR A 194 12.62 -11.38 22.83
C THR A 194 12.78 -10.97 21.37
N LYS A 195 11.80 -11.33 20.53
CA LYS A 195 11.70 -10.82 19.16
C LYS A 195 11.70 -9.29 19.10
N LYS A 196 11.11 -8.64 20.10
CA LYS A 196 11.06 -7.18 20.21
C LYS A 196 12.44 -6.57 20.47
N ASP A 197 13.33 -7.29 21.15
CA ASP A 197 14.70 -6.83 21.41
C ASP A 197 15.56 -7.01 20.16
N LEU A 198 15.41 -8.13 19.47
CA LEU A 198 16.00 -8.34 18.15
C LEU A 198 15.58 -7.26 17.15
N ASP A 199 14.28 -6.95 17.04
CA ASP A 199 13.79 -5.92 16.12
C ASP A 199 14.41 -4.54 16.41
N ARG A 200 14.63 -4.20 17.69
CA ARG A 200 15.31 -2.95 18.07
C ARG A 200 16.79 -2.94 17.70
N LEU A 201 17.49 -4.07 17.89
CA LEU A 201 18.86 -4.22 17.42
C LEU A 201 18.94 -4.01 15.90
N ILE A 202 18.05 -4.65 15.13
CA ILE A 202 17.97 -4.51 13.67
C ILE A 202 17.73 -3.05 13.29
N VAL A 203 16.76 -2.38 13.92
CA VAL A 203 16.43 -0.97 13.66
C VAL A 203 17.63 -0.05 13.93
N TYR A 204 18.37 -0.27 15.02
CA TYR A 204 19.60 0.48 15.28
C TYR A 204 20.67 0.22 14.20
N PHE A 205 20.97 -1.05 13.89
CA PHE A 205 22.05 -1.36 12.95
C PHE A 205 21.73 -0.92 11.51
N ARG A 206 20.46 -0.93 11.12
CA ARG A 206 20.02 -0.53 9.78
C ARG A 206 19.87 0.98 9.61
N TYR A 207 19.35 1.68 10.62
CA TYR A 207 18.97 3.09 10.50
C TYR A 207 19.70 4.02 11.47
N LYS A 208 20.64 3.50 12.26
CA LYS A 208 21.36 4.24 13.32
C LYS A 208 20.40 4.93 14.31
N ASN A 209 19.24 4.30 14.56
CA ASN A 209 18.23 4.84 15.47
C ASN A 209 18.64 4.63 16.93
N VAL A 210 19.21 5.67 17.55
CA VAL A 210 19.65 5.67 18.95
C VAL A 210 18.49 5.43 19.93
N GLY A 211 17.27 5.84 19.58
CA GLY A 211 16.07 5.59 20.39
C GLY A 211 15.77 4.10 20.59
N ALA A 212 16.13 3.25 19.62
CA ALA A 212 16.01 1.80 19.75
C ALA A 212 16.98 1.23 20.80
N LEU A 213 18.23 1.72 20.84
CA LEU A 213 19.19 1.36 21.89
C LEU A 213 18.75 1.88 23.26
N ASN A 214 18.31 3.14 23.34
CA ASN A 214 17.81 3.72 24.58
C ASN A 214 16.63 2.92 25.14
N SER A 215 15.77 2.37 24.27
CA SER A 215 14.70 1.48 24.70
C SER A 215 15.22 0.14 25.23
N LEU A 216 16.30 -0.42 24.68
CA LEU A 216 16.92 -1.65 25.20
C LEU A 216 17.56 -1.40 26.56
N VAL A 217 18.17 -0.22 26.75
CA VAL A 217 18.72 0.20 28.05
C VAL A 217 17.63 0.42 29.08
N LYS A 218 16.57 1.16 28.73
CA LYS A 218 15.44 1.43 29.61
C LYS A 218 14.74 0.16 30.08
N ASN A 219 14.71 -0.88 29.24
CA ASN A 219 14.10 -2.17 29.58
C ASN A 219 15.08 -3.14 30.28
N GLY A 220 16.30 -2.70 30.60
CA GLY A 220 17.30 -3.51 31.30
C GLY A 220 17.91 -4.63 30.47
N VAL A 221 17.75 -4.62 29.15
CA VAL A 221 18.37 -5.60 28.25
C VAL A 221 19.84 -5.27 28.03
N LEU A 222 20.13 -3.99 27.80
CA LEU A 222 21.49 -3.46 27.69
C LEU A 222 21.78 -2.49 28.83
N LYS A 223 23.06 -2.29 29.13
CA LYS A 223 23.54 -1.24 30.02
C LYS A 223 24.67 -0.50 29.32
N VAL A 224 24.70 0.82 29.45
CA VAL A 224 25.83 1.63 28.96
C VAL A 224 27.01 1.40 29.90
N LYS A 225 28.20 1.14 29.34
CA LYS A 225 29.44 0.98 30.11
C LYS A 225 29.93 2.32 30.68
#